data_AF-A0A4Z0EW20-F1
#
_entry.id   AF-A0A4Z0EW20-F1
#
_cell.length_a   1.000
_cell.length_b   1.000
_cell.length_c   1.000
_cell.angle_alpha   90.00
_cell.angle_beta   90.00
_cell.angle_gamma   90.00
#
_symmetry.space_group_name_H-M   'P 1'
#
loop_
_entity.id
_entity.type
_entity.pdbx_description
1 polymer ?
#
loop_
_entity_poly.entity_id
_entity_poly.type
_entity_poly.pdbx_seq_one_letter_code
_entity_poly.pdbx_strand_id
1 'polypeptide(L)'
;MKKSFLLLLALSLAAAGAHAQSGGTATSAADRNTLQQATIQAQRMAQELGLSPDQHARLRQVLLMTRQHMDADRAAHHDDPAALQTAMAFDRAKSDELIRGVLTPAQYVRYQQFKAARIGQLHTTAHTD
;
A
#
# COMPACT_ATOMS: atom_id res chain seq x y z
N MET A 1 -4.20 -40.38 -56.70
CA MET A 1 -4.87 -39.75 -57.87
C MET A 1 -5.75 -38.60 -57.39
N LYS A 2 -5.67 -37.45 -58.10
CA LYS A 2 -6.73 -36.45 -58.41
C LYS A 2 -7.61 -35.95 -57.23
N LYS A 3 -7.35 -34.77 -56.66
CA LYS A 3 -7.77 -33.39 -57.09
C LYS A 3 -9.28 -33.08 -57.00
N SER A 4 -9.56 -32.04 -56.21
CA SER A 4 -10.70 -31.09 -56.24
C SER A 4 -11.96 -31.50 -55.46
N PHE A 5 -12.77 -30.62 -54.84
CA PHE A 5 -13.04 -29.20 -55.08
C PHE A 5 -13.53 -28.51 -53.78
N LEU A 6 -13.28 -27.21 -53.67
CA LEU A 6 -13.78 -26.25 -52.67
C LEU A 6 -15.32 -26.28 -52.49
N LEU A 7 -15.77 -26.01 -51.27
CA LEU A 7 -17.01 -25.26 -51.02
C LEU A 7 -16.89 -24.44 -49.72
N LEU A 8 -16.74 -23.13 -49.93
CA LEU A 8 -16.97 -22.08 -48.94
C LEU A 8 -18.47 -22.01 -48.62
N LEU A 9 -18.81 -21.95 -47.33
CA LEU A 9 -19.89 -21.06 -46.90
C LEU A 9 -19.53 -20.47 -45.52
N ALA A 10 -19.18 -19.20 -45.56
CA ALA A 10 -19.01 -18.35 -44.39
C ALA A 10 -20.38 -18.05 -43.79
N LEU A 11 -20.54 -18.30 -42.49
CA LEU A 11 -21.49 -17.58 -41.65
C LEU A 11 -21.07 -17.65 -40.17
N SER A 12 -19.90 -17.12 -39.84
CA SER A 12 -19.59 -16.79 -38.43
C SER A 12 -20.20 -15.42 -38.13
N LEU A 13 -21.41 -15.47 -37.59
CA LEU A 13 -22.11 -14.34 -37.02
C LEU A 13 -21.27 -13.75 -35.88
N ALA A 14 -20.87 -12.50 -36.03
CA ALA A 14 -20.23 -11.72 -34.99
C ALA A 14 -21.22 -11.48 -33.85
N ALA A 15 -20.91 -12.02 -32.66
CA ALA A 15 -21.38 -11.46 -31.41
C ALA A 15 -20.16 -10.82 -30.72
N ALA A 16 -20.03 -9.52 -30.90
CA ALA A 16 -19.20 -8.69 -30.04
C ALA A 16 -19.75 -8.78 -28.61
N GLY A 17 -18.93 -9.30 -27.71
CA GLY A 17 -19.23 -9.41 -26.29
C GLY A 17 -17.92 -9.43 -25.53
N ALA A 18 -17.34 -8.24 -25.38
CA ALA A 18 -16.31 -7.85 -24.43
C ALA A 18 -15.17 -8.84 -24.14
N HIS A 19 -13.96 -8.47 -24.56
CA HIS A 19 -12.72 -8.96 -23.98
C HIS A 19 -12.75 -8.80 -22.44
N ALA A 20 -13.05 -9.86 -21.70
CA ALA A 20 -12.55 -10.00 -20.34
C ALA A 20 -11.10 -10.46 -20.46
N GLN A 21 -10.20 -9.48 -20.63
CA GLN A 21 -8.75 -9.65 -20.60
C GLN A 21 -8.38 -10.59 -19.45
N SER A 22 -7.90 -11.79 -19.79
CA SER A 22 -6.49 -12.15 -19.72
C SER A 22 -5.77 -11.49 -18.54
N GLY A 23 -5.30 -12.34 -17.63
CA GLY A 23 -4.63 -11.97 -16.39
C GLY A 23 -3.59 -10.87 -16.55
N GLY A 24 -3.90 -9.74 -15.95
CA GLY A 24 -2.98 -8.65 -15.65
C GLY A 24 -3.62 -7.90 -14.50
N THR A 25 -3.01 -7.96 -13.33
CA THR A 25 -3.42 -7.20 -12.14
C THR A 25 -3.34 -5.71 -12.47
N ALA A 26 -4.40 -5.15 -13.05
CA ALA A 26 -4.56 -3.71 -13.21
C ALA A 26 -4.63 -3.12 -11.79
N THR A 27 -3.50 -2.59 -11.33
CA THR A 27 -3.37 -1.94 -10.02
C THR A 27 -4.40 -0.81 -9.95
N SER A 28 -5.31 -0.87 -8.97
CA SER A 28 -6.41 0.07 -8.85
C SER A 28 -5.89 1.50 -8.59
N ALA A 29 -6.72 2.51 -8.82
CA ALA A 29 -6.34 3.89 -8.50
C ALA A 29 -6.05 4.08 -7.00
N ALA A 30 -6.77 3.35 -6.13
CA ALA A 30 -6.53 3.31 -4.70
C ALA A 30 -5.15 2.71 -4.38
N ASP A 31 -4.80 1.57 -4.98
CA ASP A 31 -3.49 0.93 -4.78
C ASP A 31 -2.33 1.84 -5.20
N ARG A 32 -2.49 2.56 -6.31
CA ARG A 32 -1.50 3.55 -6.78
C ARG A 32 -1.33 4.69 -5.78
N ASN A 33 -2.43 5.18 -5.20
CA ASN A 33 -2.38 6.22 -4.17
C ASN A 33 -1.66 5.72 -2.91
N THR A 34 -1.99 4.53 -2.43
CA THR A 34 -1.37 3.92 -1.25
C THR A 34 0.13 3.74 -1.43
N LEU A 35 0.56 3.26 -2.60
CA LEU A 35 1.97 3.14 -2.97
C LEU A 35 2.69 4.50 -3.01
N GLN A 36 2.08 5.50 -3.65
CA GLN A 36 2.69 6.83 -3.78
C GLN A 36 2.87 7.48 -2.40
N GLN A 37 1.83 7.44 -1.58
CA GLN A 37 1.88 7.96 -0.24
C GLN A 37 2.98 7.23 0.58
N ALA A 38 3.17 5.92 0.38
CA ALA A 38 4.10 5.11 1.19
C ALA A 38 5.53 5.45 0.78
N THR A 39 5.72 5.70 -0.51
CA THR A 39 6.97 6.19 -1.09
C THR A 39 7.34 7.57 -0.55
N ILE A 40 6.40 8.53 -0.53
CA ILE A 40 6.63 9.87 0.03
C ILE A 40 7.02 9.79 1.52
N GLN A 41 6.32 8.95 2.29
CA GLN A 41 6.61 8.79 3.71
C GLN A 41 7.98 8.14 3.94
N ALA A 42 8.30 7.08 3.18
CA ALA A 42 9.59 6.42 3.26
C ALA A 42 10.73 7.37 2.90
N GLN A 43 10.56 8.21 1.88
CA GLN A 43 11.56 9.18 1.44
C GLN A 43 11.84 10.24 2.52
N ARG A 44 10.80 10.77 3.18
CA ARG A 44 10.98 11.72 4.30
C ARG A 44 11.72 11.08 5.47
N MET A 45 11.35 9.85 5.85
CA MET A 45 12.08 9.12 6.90
C MET A 45 13.50 8.76 6.49
N ALA A 46 13.74 8.46 5.20
CA ALA A 46 15.07 8.19 4.69
C ALA A 46 16.01 9.38 4.87
N GLN A 47 15.52 10.59 4.60
CA GLN A 47 16.26 11.82 4.79
C GLN A 47 16.52 12.10 6.27
N GLU A 48 15.48 12.03 7.11
CA GLU A 48 15.57 12.38 8.53
C GLU A 48 16.46 11.41 9.33
N LEU A 49 16.40 10.11 8.98
CA LEU A 49 17.10 9.05 9.69
C LEU A 49 18.44 8.69 9.03
N GLY A 50 18.76 9.26 7.87
CA GLY A 50 19.96 8.91 7.10
C GLY A 50 20.00 7.43 6.73
N LEU A 51 18.93 6.93 6.11
CA LEU A 51 18.79 5.52 5.77
C LEU A 51 19.62 5.14 4.54
N SER A 52 20.18 3.94 4.55
CA SER A 52 20.78 3.35 3.34
C SER A 52 19.71 3.03 2.28
N PRO A 53 20.08 2.83 1.01
CA PRO A 53 19.14 2.44 -0.04
C PRO A 53 18.34 1.17 0.32
N ASP A 54 19.00 0.17 0.91
CA ASP A 54 18.37 -1.08 1.31
C ASP A 54 17.40 -0.89 2.48
N GLN A 55 17.78 -0.07 3.47
CA GLN A 55 16.91 0.28 4.59
C GLN A 55 15.68 1.06 4.10
N HIS A 56 15.87 1.99 3.17
CA HIS A 56 14.78 2.74 2.55
C HIS A 56 13.82 1.82 1.79
N ALA A 57 14.33 0.87 1.01
CA ALA A 57 13.49 -0.07 0.27
C ALA A 57 12.65 -0.95 1.21
N ARG A 58 13.25 -1.49 2.28
CA ARG A 58 12.56 -2.30 3.29
C ARG A 58 11.54 -1.46 4.08
N LEU A 59 11.90 -0.24 4.47
CA LEU A 59 10.99 0.67 5.15
C LEU A 59 9.77 0.98 4.29
N ARG A 60 9.96 1.28 3.00
CA ARG A 60 8.87 1.51 2.05
C ARG A 60 7.91 0.32 1.98
N GLN A 61 8.43 -0.91 1.99
CA GLN A 61 7.61 -2.13 1.99
C GLN A 61 6.80 -2.27 3.28
N VAL A 62 7.40 -2.02 4.44
CA VAL A 62 6.69 -2.05 5.74
C VAL A 62 5.55 -1.04 5.76
N LEU A 63 5.79 0.20 5.30
CA LEU A 63 4.77 1.25 5.25
C LEU A 63 3.64 0.93 4.27
N LEU A 64 3.97 0.36 3.10
CA LEU A 64 2.98 -0.06 2.12
C LEU A 64 2.05 -1.11 2.72
N MET A 65 2.61 -2.17 3.30
CA MET A 65 1.86 -3.24 3.94
C MET A 65 0.99 -2.71 5.08
N THR A 66 1.56 -1.87 5.95
CA THR A 66 0.83 -1.26 7.08
C THR A 66 -0.41 -0.53 6.58
N ARG A 67 -0.30 0.21 5.47
CA ARG A 67 -1.45 0.96 4.97
C ARG A 67 -2.48 0.10 4.27
N GLN A 68 -2.05 -0.92 3.54
CA GLN A 68 -2.97 -1.90 2.97
C GLN A 68 -3.80 -2.57 4.07
N HIS A 69 -3.17 -2.89 5.21
CA HIS A 69 -3.90 -3.42 6.37
C HIS A 69 -4.85 -2.37 6.97
N MET A 70 -4.40 -1.14 7.19
CA MET A 70 -5.28 -0.08 7.70
C MET A 70 -6.44 0.27 6.75
N ASP A 71 -6.24 0.17 5.43
CA ASP A 71 -7.30 0.31 4.42
C ASP A 71 -8.31 -0.86 4.54
N ALA A 72 -7.82 -2.09 4.71
CA ALA A 72 -8.64 -3.27 4.92
C ALA A 72 -9.43 -3.20 6.24
N ASP A 73 -8.81 -2.77 7.33
CA ASP A 73 -9.45 -2.57 8.64
C ASP A 73 -10.57 -1.53 8.55
N ARG A 74 -10.33 -0.41 7.84
CA ARG A 74 -11.35 0.61 7.60
C ARG A 74 -12.55 0.05 6.86
N ALA A 75 -12.33 -0.80 5.87
CA ALA A 75 -13.42 -1.45 5.14
C ALA A 75 -14.16 -2.48 6.01
N ALA A 76 -13.41 -3.30 6.76
CA ALA A 76 -13.94 -4.38 7.59
C ALA A 76 -14.73 -3.88 8.81
N HIS A 77 -14.29 -2.77 9.42
CA HIS A 77 -14.82 -2.26 10.68
C HIS A 77 -15.49 -0.88 10.52
N HIS A 78 -16.02 -0.56 9.33
CA HIS A 78 -16.63 0.75 9.05
C HIS A 78 -17.79 1.12 10.00
N ASP A 79 -18.54 0.12 10.48
CA ASP A 79 -19.67 0.29 11.41
C ASP A 79 -19.29 0.08 12.89
N ASP A 80 -18.04 -0.28 13.19
CA ASP A 80 -17.56 -0.53 14.56
C ASP A 80 -16.28 0.28 14.83
N PRO A 81 -16.42 1.55 15.30
CA PRO A 81 -15.28 2.41 15.59
C PRO A 81 -14.33 1.85 16.64
N ALA A 82 -14.82 1.06 17.61
CA ALA A 82 -14.00 0.49 18.66
C ALA A 82 -13.14 -0.67 18.13
N ALA A 83 -13.72 -1.54 17.30
CA ALA A 83 -12.98 -2.57 16.60
C ALA A 83 -11.96 -1.96 15.63
N LEU A 84 -12.34 -0.93 14.87
CA LEU A 84 -11.43 -0.21 13.97
C LEU A 84 -10.24 0.39 14.73
N GLN A 85 -10.50 1.04 15.87
CA GLN A 85 -9.43 1.60 16.70
C GLN A 85 -8.47 0.53 17.18
N THR A 86 -8.98 -0.63 17.61
CA THR A 86 -8.19 -1.76 18.08
C THR A 86 -7.32 -2.34 16.97
N ALA A 87 -7.91 -2.59 15.79
CA ALA A 87 -7.21 -3.12 14.62
C ALA A 87 -6.09 -2.17 14.15
N MET A 88 -6.41 -0.87 14.03
CA MET A 88 -5.41 0.15 13.70
C MET A 88 -4.29 0.27 14.74
N ALA A 89 -4.58 0.08 16.02
CA ALA A 89 -3.56 0.10 17.08
C ALA A 89 -2.61 -1.10 16.94
N PHE A 90 -3.16 -2.28 16.64
CA PHE A 90 -2.39 -3.48 16.35
C PHE A 90 -1.46 -3.28 15.14
N ASP A 91 -1.98 -2.77 14.02
CA ASP A 91 -1.20 -2.50 12.81
C ASP A 91 -0.05 -1.52 13.06
N ARG A 92 -0.29 -0.45 13.83
CA ARG A 92 0.75 0.51 14.20
C ARG A 92 1.85 -0.15 15.04
N ALA A 93 1.47 -0.95 16.04
CA ALA A 93 2.43 -1.66 16.88
C ALA A 93 3.26 -2.66 16.06
N LYS A 94 2.62 -3.39 15.13
CA LYS A 94 3.34 -4.33 14.26
C LYS A 94 4.29 -3.61 13.30
N SER A 95 3.85 -2.49 12.73
CA SER A 95 4.69 -1.63 11.88
C SER A 95 5.93 -1.16 12.63
N ASP A 96 5.77 -0.67 13.88
CA ASP A 96 6.89 -0.22 14.71
C ASP A 96 7.93 -1.33 14.96
N GLU A 97 7.47 -2.55 15.23
CA GLU A 97 8.33 -3.72 15.43
C GLU A 97 9.15 -4.01 14.16
N LEU A 98 8.50 -4.02 13.00
CA LEU A 98 9.15 -4.26 11.71
C LEU A 98 10.14 -3.13 11.37
N ILE A 99 9.78 -1.87 11.61
CA ILE A 99 10.66 -0.72 11.41
C ILE A 99 11.89 -0.83 12.31
N ARG A 100 11.74 -1.23 13.58
CA ARG A 100 12.88 -1.47 14.48
C ARG A 100 13.85 -2.50 13.91
N GLY A 101 13.36 -3.54 13.22
CA GLY A 101 14.20 -4.53 12.56
C GLY A 101 14.94 -4.04 11.31
N VAL A 102 14.52 -2.91 10.71
CA VAL A 102 15.18 -2.29 9.55
C VAL A 102 16.25 -1.28 9.97
N LEU A 103 16.03 -0.61 11.09
CA LEU A 103 16.88 0.49 11.56
C LEU A 103 18.05 -0.01 12.41
N THR A 104 19.17 0.73 12.37
CA THR A 104 20.20 0.59 13.40
C THR A 104 19.70 1.13 14.74
N PRO A 105 20.31 0.75 15.88
CA PRO A 105 19.90 1.28 17.18
C PRO A 105 19.89 2.81 17.25
N ALA A 106 20.90 3.48 16.69
CA ALA A 106 20.98 4.94 16.65
C ALA A 106 19.87 5.57 15.78
N GLN A 107 19.56 4.97 14.63
CA GLN A 107 18.46 5.41 13.77
C GLN A 107 17.10 5.17 14.44
N TYR A 108 16.94 4.09 15.19
CA TYR A 108 15.70 3.80 15.92
C TYR A 108 15.43 4.84 17.02
N VAL A 109 16.47 5.29 17.74
CA VAL A 109 16.32 6.40 18.70
C VAL A 109 15.80 7.67 18.02
N ARG A 110 16.37 8.04 16.87
CA ARG A 110 15.90 9.19 16.06
C ARG A 110 14.47 9.00 15.56
N TYR A 111 14.12 7.78 15.14
CA TYR A 111 12.77 7.43 14.71
C TYR A 111 11.73 7.66 15.83
N GLN A 112 12.05 7.26 17.06
CA GLN A 112 11.15 7.49 18.21
C GLN A 112 10.95 8.99 18.49
N GLN A 113 12.01 9.80 18.35
CA GLN A 113 11.92 11.26 18.48
C GLN A 113 11.06 11.87 17.37
N PHE A 114 11.28 11.45 16.11
CA PHE A 114 10.48 11.86 14.96
C PHE A 114 8.99 11.57 15.17
N LYS A 115 8.64 10.39 15.69
CA LYS A 115 7.25 10.04 16.02
C LYS A 115 6.66 10.91 17.12
N ALA A 116 7.40 11.12 18.21
CA ALA A 116 6.93 11.93 19.33
C ALA A 116 6.67 13.38 18.91
N ALA A 117 7.56 13.97 18.10
CA ALA A 117 7.37 15.31 17.54
C ALA A 117 6.09 15.40 16.70
N ARG A 118 5.81 14.38 15.89
CA ARG A 118 4.62 14.34 15.05
C ARG A 118 3.32 14.21 15.85
N ILE A 119 3.32 13.42 16.93
CA ILE A 119 2.17 13.32 17.84
C ILE A 119 1.95 14.66 18.56
N GLY A 120 3.03 15.29 19.06
CA GLY A 120 2.94 16.62 19.69
C GLY A 120 2.40 17.69 18.75
N GLN A 121 2.78 17.66 17.47
CA GLN A 121 2.24 18.55 16.44
C GLN A 121 0.73 18.35 16.19
N LEU A 122 0.26 17.10 16.18
CA LEU A 122 -1.18 16.82 15.99
C LEU A 122 -2.01 17.31 17.19
N HIS A 123 -1.48 17.19 18.41
CA HIS A 123 -2.16 17.71 19.60
C HIS A 123 -2.23 19.23 19.59
N THR A 124 -1.14 19.94 19.25
CA THR A 124 -1.17 21.41 19.24
C THR A 124 -2.10 21.97 18.17
N THR A 125 -2.23 21.33 17.00
CA THR A 125 -3.16 21.81 15.96
C THR A 125 -4.62 21.60 16.34
N ALA A 126 -4.93 20.52 17.08
CA ALA A 126 -6.30 20.20 17.48
C ALA A 126 -6.88 21.11 18.58
N HIS A 127 -6.07 21.98 19.21
CA HIS A 127 -6.48 22.87 20.30
C HIS A 127 -6.57 24.34 19.86
N THR A 128 -6.44 24.62 18.56
CA THR A 128 -6.40 25.99 18.00
C THR A 128 -7.65 26.42 17.23
N ASP A 129 -8.71 25.61 17.26
CA ASP A 129 -10.04 25.90 16.69
C ASP A 129 -11.09 26.00 17.80
#